data_AF-A0A4R8QTJ4-F1
#
_entry.id   AF-A0A4R8QTJ4-F1
#
_cell.length_a   1.000
_cell.length_b   1.000
_cell.length_c   1.000
_cell.angle_alpha   90.00
_cell.angle_beta   90.00
_cell.angle_gamma   90.00
#
_symmetry.space_group_name_H-M   'P 1'
#
loop_
_entity.id
_entity.type
_entity.pdbx_description
1 polymer ?
#
loop_
_entity_poly.entity_id
_entity_poly.type
_entity_poly.pdbx_seq_one_letter_code
_entity_poly.pdbx_strand_id
1 'polypeptide(L)'
;MAGHSPSAQVVEALARTLRVSDSERDLLFWLAGHATPGRDMVSTRITASVQCLLDRLSHTPVAVFDATWTLVVANAPYDALMGPITTWRGIERNSVWRNVIGSETRVIHTPREHADFQAQIVADLRRAARAGDSARHPKPRRVGVPTPD
;
A
#
# COMPACT_ATOMS: atom_id res chain seq x y z
N MET A 1 -33.14 -3.27 -18.73
CA MET A 1 -33.66 -2.91 -17.40
C MET A 1 -32.56 -2.14 -16.67
N ALA A 2 -32.81 -0.87 -16.33
CA ALA A 2 -31.85 -0.04 -15.59
C ALA A 2 -31.75 -0.56 -14.15
N GLY A 3 -30.64 -1.21 -13.80
CA GLY A 3 -30.34 -1.56 -12.42
C GLY A 3 -30.04 -0.28 -11.64
N HIS A 4 -30.74 -0.06 -10.54
CA HIS A 4 -30.47 1.06 -9.64
C HIS A 4 -29.11 0.83 -8.98
N SER A 5 -28.06 1.51 -9.43
CA SER A 5 -26.76 1.46 -8.75
C SER A 5 -26.92 2.00 -7.32
N PRO A 6 -26.54 1.24 -6.28
CA PRO A 6 -26.62 1.72 -4.90
C PRO A 6 -25.71 2.94 -4.74
N SER A 7 -26.09 3.90 -3.89
CA SER A 7 -25.28 5.10 -3.67
C SER A 7 -23.94 4.76 -2.98
N ALA A 8 -22.93 5.61 -3.16
CA ALA A 8 -21.61 5.42 -2.53
C ALA A 8 -21.69 5.24 -1.00
N GLN A 9 -22.61 5.94 -0.32
CA GLN A 9 -22.85 5.76 1.12
C GLN A 9 -23.36 4.36 1.47
N VAL A 10 -24.25 3.80 0.64
CA VAL A 10 -24.79 2.45 0.85
C VAL A 10 -23.68 1.41 0.63
N VAL A 11 -22.86 1.59 -0.40
CA VAL A 11 -21.71 0.72 -0.67
C VAL A 11 -20.72 0.74 0.51
N GLU A 12 -20.43 1.92 1.06
CA GLU A 12 -19.56 2.06 2.23
C GLU A 12 -20.14 1.38 3.48
N ALA A 13 -21.44 1.56 3.73
CA ALA A 13 -22.12 0.93 4.87
C ALA A 13 -22.09 -0.60 4.75
N LEU A 14 -22.24 -1.14 3.55
CA LEU A 14 -22.15 -2.58 3.28
C LEU A 14 -20.72 -3.10 3.51
N ALA A 15 -19.71 -2.42 2.95
CA ALA A 15 -18.31 -2.79 3.15
C ALA A 15 -17.95 -2.85 4.65
N ARG A 16 -18.39 -1.86 5.42
CA ARG A 16 -18.18 -1.81 6.88
C ARG A 16 -18.91 -2.94 7.62
N THR A 17 -20.16 -3.20 7.28
CA THR A 17 -21.01 -4.20 7.97
C THR A 17 -20.50 -5.62 7.71
N LEU A 18 -20.06 -5.89 6.48
CA LEU A 18 -19.52 -7.18 6.08
C LEU A 18 -18.05 -7.38 6.48
N ARG A 19 -17.39 -6.34 7.00
CA ARG A 19 -15.98 -6.34 7.43
C ARG A 19 -15.03 -6.85 6.34
N VAL A 20 -15.31 -6.47 5.09
CA VAL A 20 -14.52 -6.91 3.93
C VAL A 20 -13.14 -6.24 3.91
N SER A 21 -12.20 -6.87 3.20
CA SER A 21 -10.87 -6.30 2.96
C SER A 21 -10.93 -5.05 2.06
N ASP A 22 -9.86 -4.26 2.04
CA ASP A 22 -9.80 -3.04 1.20
C ASP A 22 -9.96 -3.35 -0.30
N SER A 23 -9.43 -4.48 -0.78
CA SER A 23 -9.59 -4.93 -2.17
C SER A 23 -11.03 -5.32 -2.51
N GLU A 24 -11.76 -5.90 -1.55
CA GLU A 24 -13.17 -6.25 -1.71
C GLU A 24 -14.06 -5.00 -1.62
N ARG A 25 -13.70 -4.02 -0.77
CA ARG A 25 -14.34 -2.70 -0.76
C ARG A 25 -14.19 -2.03 -2.13
N ASP A 26 -12.99 -2.04 -2.71
CA ASP A 26 -12.76 -1.52 -4.06
C ASP A 26 -13.62 -2.19 -5.13
N LEU A 27 -13.75 -3.51 -5.05
CA LEU A 27 -14.61 -4.28 -5.94
C LEU A 27 -16.09 -3.89 -5.78
N LEU A 28 -16.56 -3.66 -4.55
CA LEU A 28 -17.94 -3.22 -4.30
C LEU A 28 -18.21 -1.82 -4.87
N PHE A 29 -17.26 -0.88 -4.74
CA PHE A 29 -17.37 0.44 -5.36
C PHE A 29 -17.38 0.34 -6.90
N TRP A 30 -16.49 -0.48 -7.47
CA TRP A 30 -16.43 -0.71 -8.91
C TRP A 30 -17.71 -1.34 -9.47
N LEU A 31 -18.25 -2.38 -8.83
CA LEU A 31 -19.51 -3.03 -9.22
C LEU A 31 -20.70 -2.07 -9.15
N ALA A 32 -20.68 -1.12 -8.21
CA ALA A 32 -21.71 -0.09 -8.07
C ALA A 32 -21.50 1.11 -9.00
N GLY A 33 -20.42 1.14 -9.79
CA GLY A 33 -20.10 2.24 -10.71
C GLY A 33 -19.56 3.50 -10.03
N HIS A 34 -19.06 3.39 -8.79
CA HIS A 34 -18.49 4.49 -8.04
C HIS A 34 -16.96 4.39 -7.99
N ALA A 35 -16.28 5.53 -7.93
CA ALA A 35 -14.87 5.57 -7.54
C ALA A 35 -14.78 5.31 -6.03
N THR A 36 -13.84 4.46 -5.57
CA THR A 36 -13.62 4.26 -4.14
C THR A 36 -13.13 5.58 -3.50
N PRO A 37 -13.84 6.13 -2.51
CA PRO A 37 -13.35 7.29 -1.77
C PRO A 37 -12.05 6.95 -1.06
N GLY A 38 -11.00 7.73 -1.31
CA GLY A 38 -9.67 7.46 -0.76
C GLY A 38 -8.86 6.41 -1.52
N ARG A 39 -9.20 6.09 -2.78
CA ARG A 39 -8.36 5.24 -3.66
C ARG A 39 -6.93 5.78 -3.86
N ASP A 40 -6.74 7.09 -3.66
CA ASP A 40 -5.44 7.75 -3.67
C ASP A 40 -4.72 7.66 -2.31
N MET A 41 -5.40 7.15 -1.27
CA MET A 41 -4.79 6.82 0.01
C MET A 41 -4.52 5.32 0.04
N VAL A 42 -3.28 4.94 -0.27
CA VAL A 42 -2.84 3.57 -0.04
C VAL A 42 -3.12 3.22 1.42
N SER A 43 -3.76 2.07 1.65
CA SER A 43 -4.17 1.66 2.99
C SER A 43 -2.98 1.69 3.95
N THR A 44 -3.09 2.53 4.97
CA THR A 44 -2.12 2.65 6.08
C THR A 44 -2.44 1.68 7.22
N ARG A 45 -3.46 0.82 7.06
CA ARG A 45 -3.78 -0.20 8.07
C ARG A 45 -2.91 -1.43 7.85
N ILE A 46 -2.15 -1.79 8.87
CA ILE A 46 -1.39 -3.04 8.88
C ILE A 46 -2.25 -4.18 9.44
N THR A 47 -2.05 -5.39 8.92
CA THR A 47 -2.70 -6.59 9.44
C THR A 47 -2.10 -6.99 10.79
N ALA A 48 -2.84 -7.78 11.57
CA ALA A 48 -2.33 -8.32 12.84
C ALA A 48 -1.01 -9.10 12.68
N SER A 49 -0.84 -9.79 11.54
CA SER A 49 0.41 -10.51 11.23
C SER A 49 1.59 -9.56 11.05
N VAL A 50 1.39 -8.41 10.39
CA VAL A 50 2.43 -7.39 10.23
C VAL A 50 2.78 -6.76 11.58
N GLN A 51 1.79 -6.49 12.43
CA GLN A 51 2.03 -6.01 13.80
C GLN A 51 2.86 -7.03 14.61
N CYS A 52 2.49 -8.31 14.55
CA CYS A 52 3.22 -9.39 15.23
C CYS A 52 4.70 -9.46 14.76
N LEU A 53 4.98 -9.25 13.47
CA LEU A 53 6.36 -9.19 12.97
C LEU A 53 7.13 -8.01 13.53
N LEU A 54 6.52 -6.83 13.61
CA LEU A 54 7.14 -5.64 14.23
C LEU A 54 7.47 -5.90 15.70
N ASP A 55 6.54 -6.53 16.43
CA ASP A 55 6.71 -6.84 17.85
C ASP A 55 7.83 -7.88 18.07
N ARG A 56 7.93 -8.88 17.18
CA ARG A 56 8.99 -9.91 17.23
C ARG A 56 10.37 -9.37 16.87
N LEU A 57 10.45 -8.34 16.03
CA LEU A 57 11.69 -7.68 15.62
C LEU A 57 11.97 -6.44 16.49
N SER A 58 11.65 -6.50 17.78
CA SER A 58 11.75 -5.38 18.72
C SER A 58 13.16 -4.78 18.89
N HIS A 59 14.21 -5.51 18.49
CA HIS A 59 15.61 -5.07 18.55
C HIS A 59 16.25 -4.86 17.18
N THR A 60 15.50 -5.05 16.09
CA THR A 60 15.99 -4.86 14.72
C THR A 60 15.22 -3.72 14.09
N PRO A 61 15.86 -2.69 13.51
CA PRO A 61 15.17 -1.62 12.80
C PRO A 61 14.27 -2.15 11.68
N VAL A 62 12.96 -1.92 11.78
CA VAL A 62 11.97 -2.32 10.77
C VAL A 62 10.96 -1.21 10.54
N ALA A 63 10.69 -0.94 9.26
CA ALA A 63 9.64 -0.07 8.79
C ALA A 63 8.78 -0.78 7.74
N VAL A 64 7.50 -0.44 7.73
CA VAL A 64 6.51 -0.88 6.75
C VAL A 64 6.19 0.30 5.86
N PHE A 65 6.29 0.07 4.55
CA PHE A 65 5.94 1.04 3.53
C PHE A 65 4.75 0.55 2.73
N ASP A 66 3.98 1.49 2.21
CA ASP A 66 2.94 1.20 1.25
C ASP A 66 3.53 0.96 -0.16
N ALA A 67 2.68 0.65 -1.14
CA ALA A 67 3.10 0.35 -2.51
C ALA A 67 3.80 1.54 -3.23
N THR A 68 3.67 2.75 -2.69
CA THR A 68 4.31 3.98 -3.19
C THR A 68 5.58 4.34 -2.41
N TRP A 69 6.04 3.45 -1.52
CA TRP A 69 7.17 3.67 -0.62
C TRP A 69 6.93 4.79 0.41
N THR A 70 5.66 5.05 0.77
CA THR A 70 5.31 5.96 1.86
C THR A 70 5.28 5.20 3.19
N LEU A 71 5.95 5.73 4.21
CA LEU A 71 6.07 5.11 5.52
C LEU A 71 4.69 4.97 6.17
N VAL A 72 4.29 3.74 6.48
CA VAL A 72 3.04 3.41 7.17
C VAL A 72 3.25 3.37 8.67
N VAL A 73 4.21 2.56 9.12
CA VAL A 73 4.55 2.34 10.53
C VAL A 73 6.00 1.88 10.63
N ALA A 74 6.66 2.14 11.76
CA ALA A 74 7.95 1.57 12.08
C ALA A 74 8.05 1.24 13.56
N ASN A 75 9.02 0.40 13.93
CA ASN A 75 9.31 0.11 15.33
C ASN A 75 10.27 1.15 15.94
N ALA A 76 10.38 1.14 17.27
CA ALA A 76 11.23 2.09 18.00
C ALA A 76 12.73 2.05 17.58
N PRO A 77 13.35 0.89 17.30
CA PRO A 77 14.71 0.86 16.75
C PRO A 77 14.87 1.59 15.41
N TYR A 78 13.86 1.55 14.52
CA TYR A 78 13.90 2.29 13.27
C TYR A 78 13.84 3.81 13.48
N ASP A 79 13.01 4.26 14.43
CA ASP A 79 12.95 5.67 14.85
C ASP A 79 14.30 6.13 15.45
N ALA A 80 14.89 5.30 16.31
CA ALA A 80 16.22 5.53 16.87
C ALA A 80 17.33 5.56 15.80
N LEU A 81 17.20 4.82 14.70
CA LEU A 81 18.13 4.86 13.58
C LEU A 81 17.94 6.13 12.74
N MET A 82 16.72 6.39 12.27
CA MET A 82 16.46 7.38 11.21
C MET A 82 16.36 8.82 11.69
N GLY A 83 15.95 9.05 12.94
CA GLY A 83 15.47 10.34 13.41
C GLY A 83 14.09 10.17 14.01
N PRO A 84 13.58 11.15 14.78
CA PRO A 84 12.19 11.14 15.21
C PRO A 84 11.27 11.20 13.97
N ILE A 85 10.90 10.04 13.42
CA ILE A 85 10.10 9.88 12.20
C ILE A 85 8.66 10.34 12.42
N THR A 86 8.24 10.45 13.68
CA THR A 86 6.96 11.07 14.08
C THR A 86 6.88 12.54 13.68
N THR A 87 8.03 13.18 13.39
CA THR A 87 8.05 14.55 12.88
C THR A 87 7.75 14.64 11.39
N TRP A 88 7.88 13.55 10.63
CA TRP A 88 7.72 13.55 9.18
C TRP A 88 6.27 13.76 8.79
N ARG A 89 6.01 14.78 7.96
CA ARG A 89 4.66 15.11 7.47
C ARG A 89 4.60 15.12 5.94
N GLY A 90 3.46 14.68 5.41
CA GLY A 90 3.21 14.67 3.97
C GLY A 90 4.30 13.92 3.20
N ILE A 91 4.93 14.59 2.24
CA ILE A 91 5.94 14.01 1.34
C ILE A 91 7.21 13.54 2.07
N GLU A 92 7.49 14.06 3.26
CA GLU A 92 8.66 13.64 4.06
C GLU A 92 8.57 12.19 4.53
N ARG A 93 7.36 11.61 4.56
CA ARG A 93 7.14 10.18 4.83
C ARG A 93 7.47 9.29 3.63
N ASN A 94 7.65 9.87 2.44
CA ASN A 94 7.95 9.12 1.23
C ASN A 94 9.45 8.88 1.10
N SER A 95 9.86 7.62 1.18
CA SER A 95 11.28 7.25 1.12
C SER A 95 11.89 7.48 -0.25
N VAL A 96 11.12 7.42 -1.34
CA VAL A 96 11.62 7.74 -2.69
C VAL A 96 12.06 9.19 -2.73
N TRP A 97 11.20 10.10 -2.26
CA TRP A 97 11.50 11.52 -2.20
C TRP A 97 12.74 11.80 -1.33
N ARG A 98 12.83 11.22 -0.13
CA ARG A 98 14.00 11.41 0.76
C ARG A 98 15.30 10.95 0.14
N ASN A 99 15.30 9.84 -0.61
CA ASN A 99 16.52 9.26 -1.19
C ASN A 99 16.88 9.82 -2.58
N VAL A 100 15.92 10.38 -3.32
CA VAL A 100 16.17 10.90 -4.68
C VAL A 100 16.36 12.41 -4.68
N ILE A 101 15.53 13.16 -3.95
CA ILE A 101 15.59 14.62 -3.88
C ILE A 101 16.50 15.09 -2.73
N GLY A 102 16.75 14.20 -1.77
CA GLY A 102 17.67 14.43 -0.67
C GLY A 102 17.00 15.14 0.48
N SER A 103 16.57 14.37 1.48
CA SER A 103 16.43 14.91 2.83
C SER A 103 17.65 14.48 3.65
N GLU A 104 18.00 15.28 4.66
CA GLU A 104 18.99 14.85 5.63
C GLU A 104 18.55 13.52 6.27
N THR A 105 19.47 12.56 6.31
CA THR A 105 19.28 11.24 6.90
C THR A 105 20.45 10.97 7.84
N ARG A 106 20.17 10.34 8.98
CA ARG A 106 21.23 9.92 9.91
C ARG A 106 22.00 8.70 9.43
N VAL A 107 21.44 7.97 8.46
CA VAL A 107 22.07 6.79 7.87
C VAL A 107 23.03 7.23 6.78
N ILE A 108 24.30 6.88 6.96
CA ILE A 108 25.36 7.19 6.00
C ILE A 108 25.50 5.99 5.06
N HIS A 109 25.33 6.23 3.77
CA HIS A 109 25.61 5.28 2.71
C HIS A 109 26.87 5.71 1.97
N THR A 110 27.70 4.74 1.58
CA THR A 110 28.66 4.99 0.51
C THR A 110 27.92 5.34 -0.79
N PRO A 111 28.56 6.06 -1.74
CA PRO A 111 27.91 6.39 -3.01
C PRO A 111 27.35 5.16 -3.77
N ARG A 112 28.06 4.03 -3.66
CA ARG A 112 27.62 2.76 -4.26
C ARG A 112 26.38 2.21 -3.58
N GLU A 113 26.38 2.10 -2.25
CA GLU A 113 25.22 1.61 -1.50
C GLU A 113 23.98 2.47 -1.73
N HIS A 114 24.17 3.79 -1.84
CA HIS A 114 23.08 4.71 -2.13
C HIS A 114 22.50 4.47 -3.53
N ALA A 115 23.35 4.29 -4.55
CA ALA A 115 22.91 3.98 -5.90
C ALA A 115 22.20 2.62 -5.98
N ASP A 116 22.73 1.60 -5.31
CA ASP A 116 22.13 0.26 -5.24
C ASP A 116 20.75 0.33 -4.56
N PHE A 117 20.62 1.10 -3.48
CA PHE A 117 19.36 1.32 -2.79
C PHE A 117 18.32 2.07 -3.65
N GLN A 118 18.74 3.14 -4.35
CA GLN A 118 17.86 3.85 -5.28
C GLN A 118 17.38 2.93 -6.42
N ALA A 119 18.25 2.09 -6.97
CA ALA A 119 17.89 1.13 -8.00
C ALA A 119 16.85 0.12 -7.49
N GLN A 120 17.00 -0.35 -6.25
CA GLN A 120 16.04 -1.24 -5.59
C GLN A 120 14.66 -0.58 -5.41
N ILE A 121 14.61 0.67 -4.92
CA ILE A 121 13.37 1.43 -4.78
C ILE A 121 12.66 1.54 -6.13
N VAL A 122 13.37 1.91 -7.19
CA VAL A 122 12.81 2.04 -8.55
C VAL A 122 12.27 0.70 -9.07
N ALA A 123 12.98 -0.41 -8.80
CA ALA A 123 12.52 -1.74 -9.19
C ALA A 123 11.22 -2.13 -8.47
N ASP A 124 11.10 -1.83 -7.18
CA ASP A 124 9.90 -2.10 -6.39
C ASP A 124 8.71 -1.26 -6.85
N LEU A 125 8.91 0.03 -7.14
CA LEU A 125 7.87 0.89 -7.72
C LEU A 125 7.39 0.38 -9.09
N ARG A 126 8.31 -0.05 -9.96
CA ARG A 126 7.93 -0.66 -11.25
C ARG A 126 7.13 -1.94 -11.06
N ARG A 127 7.44 -2.74 -10.04
CA ARG A 127 6.66 -3.94 -9.70
C ARG A 127 5.26 -3.59 -9.20
N ALA A 128 5.17 -2.60 -8.31
CA ALA A 128 3.89 -2.12 -7.77
C ALA A 128 2.99 -1.53 -8.88
N ALA A 129 3.54 -0.74 -9.79
CA ALA A 129 2.80 -0.17 -10.92
C ALA A 129 2.19 -1.26 -11.82
N ARG A 130 2.96 -2.30 -12.16
CA ARG A 130 2.47 -3.44 -12.96
C ARG A 130 1.37 -4.24 -12.26
N ALA A 131 1.47 -4.40 -10.93
CA ALA A 131 0.44 -5.04 -10.14
C ALA A 131 -0.85 -4.21 -10.09
N GLY A 132 -0.71 -2.89 -9.95
CA GLY A 132 -1.82 -1.93 -10.01
C GLY A 132 -2.52 -1.91 -11.37
N ASP A 133 -1.78 -2.00 -12.48
CA ASP A 133 -2.35 -2.09 -13.83
C ASP A 133 -3.13 -3.39 -14.04
N SER A 134 -2.65 -4.49 -13.47
CA SER A 134 -3.33 -5.79 -13.48
C SER A 134 -4.61 -5.79 -12.64
N ALA A 135 -4.61 -5.08 -11.51
CA ALA A 135 -5.80 -4.87 -10.68
C ALA A 135 -6.80 -3.91 -11.34
N ARG A 136 -6.32 -2.95 -12.15
CA ARG A 136 -7.15 -2.03 -12.94
C ARG A 136 -7.81 -2.71 -14.14
N HIS A 137 -7.19 -3.76 -14.69
CA HIS A 137 -7.69 -4.56 -15.81
C HIS A 137 -7.72 -6.05 -15.46
N PRO A 138 -8.61 -6.50 -14.57
CA PRO A 138 -8.70 -7.91 -14.23
C PRO A 138 -9.10 -8.69 -15.48
N LYS A 139 -8.22 -9.58 -15.97
CA LYS A 139 -8.60 -10.51 -17.04
C LYS A 139 -9.76 -11.36 -16.53
N PRO A 140 -10.90 -11.44 -17.25
CA PRO A 140 -12.00 -12.28 -16.82
C PRO A 140 -11.53 -13.72 -16.73
N ARG A 141 -11.69 -14.34 -15.56
CA ARG A 141 -11.52 -15.80 -15.41
C ARG A 141 -12.49 -16.47 -16.36
N ARG A 142 -11.97 -17.20 -17.35
CA ARG A 142 -12.79 -18.10 -18.17
C ARG A 142 -13.33 -19.19 -17.23
N VAL A 143 -14.58 -19.05 -16.82
CA VAL A 143 -15.34 -20.16 -16.25
C VAL A 143 -15.57 -21.13 -17.40
N GLY A 144 -14.88 -22.27 -17.37
CA GLY A 144 -15.18 -23.37 -18.26
C GLY A 144 -16.61 -23.83 -17.98
N VAL A 145 -17.47 -23.74 -18.98
CA VAL A 145 -18.80 -24.36 -18.94
C VAL A 145 -18.58 -25.87 -19.03
N PRO A 146 -19.14 -26.70 -18.11
CA PRO A 146 -19.11 -28.14 -18.27
C PRO A 146 -19.98 -28.51 -19.46
N THR A 147 -19.40 -29.19 -20.46
CA THR A 147 -20.15 -29.81 -21.54
C THR A 147 -20.97 -30.96 -20.95
N PRO A 148 -22.30 -31.02 -21.15
CA PRO A 148 -23.08 -32.18 -20.77
C PRO A 148 -22.88 -33.31 -21.79
N ASP A 149 -22.83 -34.55 -21.28
CA ASP A 149 -22.84 -35.81 -22.05
C ASP A 149 -24.16 -36.01 -22.83
#